data_AF-A0A0G4LV53-F1
#
_entry.id   AF-A0A0G4LV53-F1
#
_cell.length_a   1.000
_cell.length_b   1.000
_cell.length_c   1.000
_cell.angle_alpha   90.00
_cell.angle_beta   90.00
_cell.angle_gamma   90.00
#
_symmetry.space_group_name_H-M   'P 1'
#
loop_
_entity.id
_entity.type
_entity.pdbx_description
1 polymer ?
#
loop_
_entity_poly.entity_id
_entity_poly.type
_entity_poly.pdbx_seq_one_letter_code
_entity_poly.pdbx_strand_id
1 'polypeptide(L)'
;MSIPLRELIEKHCGGVRGGWDNLLAVIPGGSSTPILPKDVCDNQLMDFDALKDSQSGLGTAAVIVMDKSTDVVRAISRLSHFYAHESCGQCTPCREGSKWTDQIMKRFEKGQGRPREIDMLQELTKQSFMNFKDWDKDTKPRYLVVNADEGEPGTCKDREIMRKDPHKLIEGCLVAGRAMNATAAYIYIRGEFYHEAAVLQTAINEAYKDGLIGKNACGSGYDFDVYVHRGAGAYVCGEETSLIESLEGKPGKPRLKPPFPAAVGLFGCPSTVANVETIA
;
A
#
# COMPACT_ATOMS: atom_id res chain seq x y z
N MET A 1 9.77 -11.62 -25.39
CA MET A 1 10.73 -10.85 -26.20
C MET A 1 11.22 -9.73 -25.32
N SER A 2 12.53 -9.66 -25.07
CA SER A 2 13.17 -8.65 -24.22
C SER A 2 14.14 -7.84 -25.08
N ILE A 3 14.32 -6.56 -24.77
CA ILE A 3 15.26 -5.66 -25.46
C ILE A 3 16.16 -4.98 -24.42
N PRO A 4 17.47 -4.86 -24.64
CA PRO A 4 18.32 -4.06 -23.77
C PRO A 4 17.86 -2.60 -23.73
N LEU A 5 17.82 -1.99 -22.54
CA LEU A 5 17.41 -0.59 -22.35
C LEU A 5 18.25 0.37 -23.19
N ARG A 6 19.56 0.10 -23.29
CA ARG A 6 20.48 0.87 -24.13
C ARG A 6 20.14 0.78 -25.61
N GLU A 7 19.83 -0.41 -26.12
CA GLU A 7 19.42 -0.57 -27.53
C GLU A 7 18.11 0.18 -27.78
N LEU A 8 17.13 0.05 -26.87
CA LEU A 8 15.86 0.77 -26.95
C LEU A 8 16.10 2.28 -27.10
N ILE A 9 16.88 2.88 -26.20
CA ILE A 9 17.09 4.33 -26.18
C ILE A 9 17.89 4.80 -27.40
N GLU A 10 19.05 4.19 -27.68
CA GLU A 10 19.96 4.66 -28.72
C GLU A 10 19.40 4.42 -30.14
N LYS A 11 18.76 3.28 -30.38
CA LYS A 11 18.28 2.89 -31.71
C LYS A 11 16.86 3.35 -32.01
N HIS A 12 15.98 3.33 -31.00
CA HIS A 12 14.54 3.55 -31.20
C HIS A 12 14.03 4.89 -30.63
N CYS A 13 14.72 5.48 -29.64
CA CYS A 13 14.30 6.74 -29.02
C CYS A 13 15.16 7.96 -29.38
N GLY A 14 16.15 7.80 -30.25
CA GLY A 14 17.02 8.90 -30.71
C GLY A 14 18.20 9.23 -29.81
N GLY A 15 18.49 8.38 -28.82
CA GLY A 15 19.66 8.47 -27.95
C GLY A 15 19.55 9.48 -26.80
N VAL A 16 20.58 9.49 -25.95
CA VAL A 16 20.69 10.44 -24.84
C VAL A 16 21.27 11.75 -25.35
N ARG A 17 20.72 12.89 -24.88
CA ARG A 17 21.28 14.21 -25.20
C ARG A 17 22.72 14.31 -24.71
N GLY A 18 23.67 14.52 -25.62
CA GLY A 18 25.11 14.54 -25.29
C GLY A 18 25.74 13.14 -25.23
N GLY A 19 25.04 12.11 -25.69
CA GLY A 19 25.52 10.72 -25.74
C GLY A 19 25.27 9.95 -24.44
N TRP A 20 25.44 8.63 -24.52
CA TRP A 20 25.18 7.70 -23.42
C TRP A 20 25.96 8.01 -22.14
N ASP A 21 27.19 8.53 -22.25
CA ASP A 21 28.00 8.92 -21.09
C ASP A 21 27.45 10.15 -20.35
N ASN A 22 26.55 10.90 -20.98
CA ASN A 22 25.83 12.00 -20.35
C ASN A 22 24.54 11.55 -19.64
N LEU A 23 24.23 10.25 -19.63
CA LEU A 23 23.10 9.71 -18.90
C LEU A 23 23.31 9.85 -17.39
N LEU A 24 22.27 10.29 -16.69
CA LEU A 24 22.23 10.31 -15.23
C LEU A 24 21.37 9.15 -14.71
N ALA A 25 20.14 9.06 -15.20
CA ALA A 25 19.17 8.07 -14.75
C ALA A 25 18.01 7.89 -15.74
N VAL A 26 17.25 6.81 -15.57
CA VAL A 26 16.07 6.50 -16.40
C VAL A 26 14.92 6.03 -15.52
N ILE A 27 13.69 6.47 -15.81
CA ILE A 27 12.47 5.82 -15.32
C ILE A 27 12.00 4.87 -16.43
N PRO A 28 12.05 3.54 -16.25
CA PRO A 28 11.86 2.59 -17.35
C PRO A 28 10.39 2.31 -17.68
N GLY A 29 9.46 2.53 -16.74
CA GLY A 29 8.08 2.04 -16.86
C GLY A 29 6.99 3.06 -16.54
N GLY A 30 7.25 4.33 -16.78
CA GLY A 30 6.35 5.44 -16.47
C GLY A 30 6.60 6.03 -15.09
N SER A 31 6.07 7.23 -14.84
CA SER A 31 6.36 8.08 -13.68
C SER A 31 6.09 7.45 -12.31
N SER A 32 5.41 6.32 -12.23
CA SER A 32 5.13 5.57 -11.00
C SER A 32 6.18 4.52 -10.67
N THR A 33 7.16 4.30 -11.55
CA THR A 33 8.21 3.29 -11.38
C THR A 33 9.50 3.88 -10.79
N PRO A 34 10.23 3.13 -9.96
CA PRO A 34 11.51 3.57 -9.41
C PRO A 34 12.55 3.93 -10.49
N ILE A 35 13.32 4.98 -10.23
CA ILE A 35 14.40 5.45 -11.09
C ILE A 35 15.56 4.44 -11.07
N LEU A 36 16.09 4.12 -12.24
CA LEU A 36 17.32 3.36 -12.42
C LEU A 36 18.51 4.31 -12.63
N PRO A 37 19.58 4.20 -11.82
CA PRO A 37 20.80 4.95 -12.06
C PRO A 37 21.57 4.40 -13.28
N LYS A 38 22.49 5.20 -13.83
CA LYS A 38 23.22 4.88 -15.06
C LYS A 38 23.88 3.48 -15.04
N ASP A 39 24.51 3.12 -13.92
CA ASP A 39 25.24 1.85 -13.75
C ASP A 39 24.34 0.62 -13.93
N VAL A 40 23.09 0.72 -13.48
CA VAL A 40 22.08 -0.33 -13.69
C VAL A 40 21.57 -0.30 -15.14
N CYS A 41 21.38 0.89 -15.71
CA CYS A 41 20.89 1.06 -17.08
C CYS A 41 21.81 0.44 -18.15
N ASP A 42 23.12 0.35 -17.89
CA ASP A 42 24.10 -0.18 -18.85
C ASP A 42 23.81 -1.65 -19.23
N ASN A 43 23.27 -2.45 -18.30
CA ASN A 43 23.00 -3.88 -18.49
C ASN A 43 21.51 -4.25 -18.32
N GLN A 44 20.63 -3.27 -18.18
CA GLN A 44 19.22 -3.53 -17.92
C GLN A 44 18.48 -4.07 -19.15
N LEU A 45 17.72 -5.14 -18.95
CA LEU A 45 16.76 -5.67 -19.91
C LEU A 45 15.35 -5.11 -19.65
N MET A 46 14.61 -4.83 -20.71
CA MET A 46 13.24 -4.28 -20.68
C MET A 46 12.19 -5.38 -20.73
N ASP A 47 12.16 -6.20 -19.68
CA ASP A 47 11.10 -7.17 -19.41
C ASP A 47 10.67 -7.13 -17.93
N PHE A 48 9.58 -7.81 -17.60
CA PHE A 48 8.98 -7.76 -16.26
C PHE A 48 9.90 -8.31 -15.17
N ASP A 49 10.59 -9.41 -15.43
CA ASP A 49 11.39 -10.09 -14.42
C ASP A 49 12.70 -9.33 -14.16
N ALA A 50 13.40 -8.92 -15.20
CA ALA A 50 14.66 -8.18 -15.07
C ALA A 50 14.48 -6.81 -14.41
N LEU A 51 13.37 -6.11 -14.67
CA LEU A 51 13.11 -4.82 -14.01
C LEU A 51 12.75 -5.00 -12.53
N LYS A 52 12.03 -6.08 -12.20
CA LYS A 52 11.72 -6.44 -10.82
C LYS A 52 12.98 -6.75 -10.02
N ASP A 53 13.93 -7.47 -10.61
CA ASP A 53 15.22 -7.79 -9.98
C ASP A 53 16.05 -6.52 -9.67
N SER A 54 15.93 -5.50 -10.52
CA SER A 54 16.50 -4.16 -10.31
C SER A 54 15.65 -3.25 -9.42
N GLN A 55 14.67 -3.80 -8.70
CA GLN A 55 13.74 -3.08 -7.84
C GLN A 55 12.97 -1.95 -8.54
N SER A 56 12.71 -2.08 -9.84
CA SER A 56 11.85 -1.20 -10.63
C SER A 56 10.74 -2.00 -11.29
N GLY A 57 10.10 -1.47 -12.33
CA GLY A 57 9.00 -2.13 -13.03
C GLY A 57 8.78 -1.62 -14.43
N LEU A 58 8.11 -2.43 -15.25
CA LEU A 58 7.82 -2.09 -16.64
C LEU A 58 6.63 -1.13 -16.76
N GLY A 59 5.69 -1.13 -15.80
CA GLY A 59 4.55 -0.22 -15.73
C GLY A 59 3.84 0.01 -17.06
N THR A 60 3.77 1.27 -17.53
CA THR A 60 3.16 1.65 -18.82
C THR A 60 4.09 1.51 -20.02
N ALA A 61 5.31 0.97 -19.80
CA ALA A 61 6.42 0.93 -20.75
C ALA A 61 6.86 2.30 -21.28
N ALA A 62 6.46 3.40 -20.62
CA ALA A 62 6.92 4.74 -20.95
C ALA A 62 8.31 5.00 -20.34
N VAL A 63 9.29 5.31 -21.19
CA VAL A 63 10.66 5.57 -20.74
C VAL A 63 10.89 7.08 -20.60
N ILE A 64 11.33 7.52 -19.42
CA ILE A 64 11.74 8.92 -19.17
C ILE A 64 13.26 8.93 -18.95
N VAL A 65 13.98 9.55 -19.89
CA VAL A 65 15.44 9.63 -19.87
C VAL A 65 15.87 10.95 -19.23
N MET A 66 16.78 10.88 -18.25
CA MET A 66 17.34 12.05 -17.57
C MET A 66 18.85 12.11 -17.79
N ASP A 67 19.32 13.16 -18.46
CA ASP A 67 20.75 13.43 -18.61
C ASP A 67 21.31 14.19 -17.38
N LYS A 68 22.65 14.33 -17.29
CA LYS A 68 23.33 14.97 -16.15
C LYS A 68 22.95 16.44 -15.88
N SER A 69 22.31 17.13 -16.83
CA SER A 69 21.76 18.47 -16.59
C SER A 69 20.41 18.47 -15.87
N THR A 70 19.80 17.30 -15.68
CA THR A 70 18.48 17.15 -15.06
C THR A 70 18.56 17.24 -13.54
N ASP A 71 17.78 18.14 -12.95
CA ASP A 71 17.50 18.13 -11.51
C ASP A 71 16.47 17.04 -11.20
N VAL A 72 16.97 15.88 -10.77
CA VAL A 72 16.16 14.70 -10.45
C VAL A 72 15.21 14.98 -9.28
N VAL A 73 15.66 15.74 -8.26
CA VAL A 73 14.82 16.06 -7.09
C VAL A 73 13.62 16.89 -7.52
N ARG A 74 13.84 17.89 -8.37
CA ARG A 74 12.77 18.71 -8.94
C ARG A 74 11.87 17.91 -9.88
N ALA A 75 12.40 17.00 -10.69
CA ALA A 75 11.61 16.13 -11.55
C ALA A 75 10.64 15.27 -10.72
N ILE A 76 11.14 14.62 -9.66
CA ILE A 76 10.31 13.79 -8.77
C ILE A 76 9.35 14.64 -7.93
N SER A 77 9.73 15.85 -7.52
CA SER A 77 8.84 16.83 -6.86
C SER A 77 7.63 17.15 -7.74
N ARG A 78 7.83 17.39 -9.05
CA ARG A 78 6.73 17.63 -9.99
C ARG A 78 5.82 16.41 -10.17
N LEU A 79 6.39 15.21 -10.25
CA LEU A 79 5.58 13.98 -10.32
C LEU A 79 4.78 13.76 -9.04
N SER A 80 5.38 14.01 -7.88
CA SER A 80 4.72 13.92 -6.58
C SER A 80 3.56 14.92 -6.48
N HIS A 81 3.75 16.15 -6.96
CA HIS A 81 2.67 17.13 -7.05
C HIS A 81 1.52 16.64 -7.95
N PHE A 82 1.85 16.11 -9.14
CA PHE A 82 0.83 15.54 -10.04
C PHE A 82 0.01 14.47 -9.33
N TYR A 83 0.65 13.49 -8.68
CA TYR A 83 -0.08 12.46 -7.94
C TYR A 83 -0.89 13.03 -6.77
N ALA A 84 -0.37 14.00 -6.02
CA ALA A 84 -1.12 14.63 -4.94
C ALA A 84 -2.38 15.37 -5.44
N HIS A 85 -2.35 15.90 -6.66
CA HIS A 85 -3.48 16.60 -7.28
C HIS A 85 -4.48 15.67 -7.96
N GLU A 86 -3.98 14.64 -8.67
CA GLU A 86 -4.79 13.74 -9.50
C GLU A 86 -5.21 12.45 -8.80
N SER A 87 -4.67 12.14 -7.62
CA SER A 87 -5.11 10.95 -6.87
C SER A 87 -6.58 11.08 -6.47
N CYS A 88 -7.33 9.99 -6.60
CA CYS A 88 -8.77 9.95 -6.26
C CYS A 88 -9.05 10.28 -4.79
N GLY A 89 -8.05 10.21 -3.90
CA GLY A 89 -8.17 10.58 -2.49
C GLY A 89 -9.08 9.65 -1.67
N GLN A 90 -9.47 8.50 -2.22
CA GLN A 90 -10.35 7.53 -1.53
C GLN A 90 -9.60 6.80 -0.41
N CYS A 91 -8.37 6.37 -0.70
CA CYS A 91 -7.54 5.59 0.22
C CYS A 91 -6.66 6.49 1.09
N THR A 92 -6.33 6.12 2.34
CA THR A 92 -5.42 6.91 3.21
C THR A 92 -4.06 7.20 2.54
N PRO A 93 -3.41 6.24 1.85
CA PRO A 93 -2.21 6.54 1.05
C PRO A 93 -2.44 7.61 -0.03
N CYS A 94 -3.60 7.59 -0.69
CA CYS A 94 -3.98 8.52 -1.74
C CYS A 94 -4.34 9.91 -1.19
N ARG A 95 -5.02 9.94 -0.02
CA ARG A 95 -5.57 11.14 0.61
C ARG A 95 -4.53 11.91 1.41
N GLU A 96 -3.77 11.20 2.24
CA GLU A 96 -2.75 11.75 3.14
C GLU A 96 -1.34 11.48 2.61
N GLY A 97 -1.05 10.24 2.20
CA GLY A 97 0.28 9.82 1.77
C GLY A 97 0.81 10.65 0.59
N SER A 98 0.05 10.77 -0.49
CA SER A 98 0.44 11.55 -1.67
C SER A 98 0.66 13.04 -1.34
N LYS A 99 -0.14 13.62 -0.44
CA LYS A 99 0.04 15.01 0.02
C LYS A 99 1.30 15.17 0.86
N TRP A 100 1.58 14.23 1.76
CA TRP A 100 2.80 14.25 2.57
C TRP A 100 4.04 14.08 1.69
N THR A 101 4.00 13.17 0.72
CA THR A 101 5.08 12.99 -0.26
C THR A 101 5.34 14.30 -1.01
N ASP A 102 4.32 14.97 -1.54
CA ASP A 102 4.46 16.28 -2.20
C ASP A 102 5.06 17.35 -1.27
N GLN A 103 4.58 17.48 -0.04
CA GLN A 103 5.11 18.43 0.94
C GLN A 103 6.57 18.16 1.32
N ILE A 104 6.93 16.89 1.48
CA ILE A 104 8.30 16.49 1.78
C ILE A 104 9.19 16.81 0.56
N MET A 105 8.77 16.43 -0.65
CA MET A 105 9.55 16.68 -1.88
C MET A 105 9.75 18.17 -2.16
N LYS A 106 8.74 19.02 -1.92
CA LYS A 106 8.87 20.50 -2.01
C LYS A 106 9.92 21.05 -1.06
N ARG A 107 10.13 20.43 0.10
CA ARG A 107 11.19 20.82 1.04
C ARG A 107 12.56 20.34 0.58
N PHE A 108 12.65 19.13 0.01
CA PHE A 108 13.89 18.67 -0.63
C PHE A 108 14.31 19.60 -1.78
N GLU A 109 13.38 20.00 -2.65
CA GLU A 109 13.63 20.94 -3.76
C GLU A 109 14.16 22.30 -3.26
N LYS A 110 13.69 22.77 -2.09
CA LYS A 110 14.14 24.03 -1.48
C LYS A 110 15.38 23.90 -0.58
N GLY A 111 15.96 22.70 -0.45
CA GLY A 111 17.08 22.44 0.45
C GLY A 111 16.72 22.50 1.95
N GLN A 112 15.43 22.35 2.29
CA GLN A 112 14.90 22.37 3.66
C GLN A 112 14.57 20.97 4.21
N GLY A 113 14.85 19.91 3.44
CA GLY A 113 14.63 18.52 3.83
C GLY A 113 15.57 18.08 4.95
N ARG A 114 15.09 17.20 5.83
CA ARG A 114 15.90 16.56 6.88
C ARG A 114 16.24 15.12 6.49
N PRO A 115 17.41 14.58 6.89
CA PRO A 115 17.80 13.21 6.54
C PRO A 115 16.77 12.15 6.90
N ARG A 116 16.13 12.25 8.08
CA ARG A 116 15.05 11.35 8.52
C ARG A 116 13.86 11.27 7.55
N GLU A 117 13.67 12.28 6.71
CA GLU A 117 12.53 12.37 5.80
C GLU A 117 12.75 11.52 4.55
N ILE A 118 13.99 11.11 4.28
CA ILE A 118 14.32 10.10 3.28
C ILE A 118 13.73 8.76 3.73
N ASP A 119 13.95 8.38 4.99
CA ASP A 119 13.40 7.16 5.56
C ASP A 119 11.87 7.22 5.58
N MET A 120 11.29 8.34 5.99
CA MET A 120 9.83 8.54 5.94
C MET A 120 9.25 8.44 4.53
N LEU A 121 9.91 9.01 3.51
CA LEU A 121 9.49 8.87 2.12
C LEU A 121 9.55 7.42 1.66
N GLN A 122 10.62 6.72 2.02
CA GLN A 122 10.77 5.31 1.70
C GLN A 122 9.67 4.47 2.38
N GLU A 123 9.34 4.79 3.63
CA GLU A 123 8.22 4.16 4.35
C GLU A 123 6.89 4.48 3.65
N LEU A 124 6.55 5.75 3.43
CA LEU A 124 5.29 6.15 2.77
C LEU A 124 5.10 5.53 1.39
N THR A 125 6.18 5.32 0.64
CA THR A 125 6.12 4.81 -0.75
C THR A 125 6.23 3.29 -0.83
N LYS A 126 7.01 2.63 0.06
CA LYS A 126 7.11 1.16 0.11
C LYS A 126 6.05 0.50 0.97
N GLN A 127 5.60 1.14 2.05
CA GLN A 127 4.64 0.59 3.01
C GLN A 127 3.19 0.60 2.51
N SER A 128 2.95 1.09 1.29
CA SER A 128 1.73 0.74 0.53
C SER A 128 1.64 -0.77 0.26
N PHE A 129 2.72 -1.53 0.47
CA PHE A 129 2.76 -2.99 0.34
C PHE A 129 3.42 -3.62 1.57
N MET A 130 2.72 -4.50 2.29
CA MET A 130 3.27 -5.25 3.43
C MET A 130 4.48 -6.14 3.06
N ASN A 131 4.77 -6.33 1.77
CA ASN A 131 5.85 -7.18 1.25
C ASN A 131 7.13 -6.38 1.00
N PHE A 132 7.79 -5.90 2.07
CA PHE A 132 9.09 -5.24 1.96
C PHE A 132 10.22 -6.24 1.58
N LYS A 133 11.42 -5.75 1.24
CA LYS A 133 12.56 -6.63 0.90
C LYS A 133 12.86 -7.59 2.05
N ASP A 134 13.00 -8.89 1.76
CA ASP A 134 13.19 -9.97 2.75
C ASP A 134 11.97 -10.22 3.68
N TRP A 135 10.75 -9.83 3.26
CA TRP A 135 9.53 -10.07 4.03
C TRP A 135 9.28 -11.55 4.34
N ASP A 136 9.77 -12.44 3.47
CA ASP A 136 9.71 -13.90 3.54
C ASP A 136 10.61 -14.47 4.64
N LYS A 137 11.62 -13.69 5.10
CA LYS A 137 12.49 -14.03 6.22
C LYS A 137 11.92 -13.60 7.56
N ASP A 138 10.95 -12.69 7.57
CA ASP A 138 10.26 -12.27 8.78
C ASP A 138 9.25 -13.34 9.18
N THR A 139 9.49 -13.99 10.32
CA THR A 139 8.63 -15.06 10.85
C THR A 139 7.37 -14.53 11.54
N LYS A 140 7.21 -13.20 11.66
CA LYS A 140 6.03 -12.62 12.29
C LYS A 140 4.79 -12.83 11.40
N PRO A 141 3.63 -13.15 12.00
CA PRO A 141 2.37 -13.11 11.26
C PRO A 141 2.08 -11.69 10.79
N ARG A 142 1.26 -11.57 9.75
CA ARG A 142 0.86 -10.29 9.18
C ARG A 142 -0.65 -10.17 9.25
N TYR A 143 -1.17 -8.98 9.51
CA TYR A 143 -2.60 -8.79 9.74
C TYR A 143 -3.20 -7.77 8.80
N LEU A 144 -4.32 -8.14 8.18
CA LEU A 144 -5.24 -7.18 7.60
C LEU A 144 -6.16 -6.69 8.71
N VAL A 145 -6.37 -5.38 8.80
CA VAL A 145 -7.35 -4.79 9.70
C VAL A 145 -8.36 -4.02 8.85
N VAL A 146 -9.62 -4.41 8.94
CA VAL A 146 -10.71 -3.75 8.23
C VAL A 146 -11.38 -2.78 9.18
N ASN A 147 -11.40 -1.51 8.80
CA ASN A 147 -12.06 -0.44 9.53
C ASN A 147 -13.54 -0.34 9.12
N ALA A 148 -14.40 -0.92 9.96
CA ALA A 148 -15.86 -0.83 9.88
C ALA A 148 -16.43 0.09 10.99
N ASP A 149 -15.64 1.03 11.52
CA ASP A 149 -16.10 2.08 12.42
C ASP A 149 -16.70 3.24 11.62
N GLU A 150 -17.89 3.03 11.08
CA GLU A 150 -18.64 4.05 10.32
C GLU A 150 -19.27 5.08 11.26
N GLY A 151 -18.43 5.91 11.89
CA GLY A 151 -18.80 6.90 12.89
C GLY A 151 -19.04 8.33 12.36
N GLU A 152 -18.57 8.63 11.15
CA GLU A 152 -18.60 9.98 10.58
C GLU A 152 -20.05 10.43 10.29
N PRO A 153 -20.47 11.65 10.71
CA PRO A 153 -21.82 12.11 10.45
C PRO A 153 -22.15 12.14 8.95
N GLY A 154 -23.28 11.53 8.58
CA GLY A 154 -23.75 11.49 7.19
C GLY A 154 -23.19 10.33 6.36
N THR A 155 -22.37 9.45 6.92
CA THR A 155 -21.91 8.22 6.26
C THR A 155 -22.77 7.02 6.65
N CYS A 156 -23.16 6.20 5.66
CA CYS A 156 -23.99 5.00 5.84
C CYS A 156 -23.74 3.93 4.75
N LYS A 157 -22.63 4.06 4.03
CA LYS A 157 -22.24 3.24 2.88
C LYS A 157 -21.75 1.86 3.32
N ASP A 158 -20.90 1.81 4.36
CA ASP A 158 -20.25 0.58 4.83
C ASP A 158 -21.26 -0.33 5.52
N ARG A 159 -22.22 0.29 6.23
CA ARG A 159 -23.34 -0.41 6.86
C ARG A 159 -24.15 -1.25 5.86
N GLU A 160 -24.44 -0.69 4.68
CA GLU A 160 -25.26 -1.40 3.69
C GLU A 160 -24.49 -2.55 3.03
N ILE A 161 -23.18 -2.40 2.82
CA ILE A 161 -22.29 -3.49 2.37
C ILE A 161 -22.34 -4.65 3.37
N MET A 162 -22.12 -4.38 4.66
CA MET A 162 -22.12 -5.42 5.70
C MET A 162 -23.48 -6.12 5.87
N ARG A 163 -24.58 -5.42 5.60
CA ARG A 163 -25.94 -6.00 5.71
C ARG A 163 -26.33 -6.86 4.53
N LYS A 164 -26.04 -6.38 3.32
CA LYS A 164 -26.59 -6.96 2.09
C LYS A 164 -25.60 -7.86 1.38
N ASP A 165 -24.30 -7.62 1.57
CA ASP A 165 -23.25 -8.30 0.84
C ASP A 165 -22.01 -8.63 1.71
N PRO A 166 -22.20 -9.27 2.90
CA PRO A 166 -21.09 -9.57 3.80
C PRO A 166 -20.07 -10.55 3.19
N HIS A 167 -20.51 -11.42 2.27
CA HIS A 167 -19.64 -12.39 1.61
C HIS A 167 -18.63 -11.74 0.67
N LYS A 168 -18.98 -10.65 -0.03
CA LYS A 168 -18.00 -9.86 -0.81
C LYS A 168 -16.91 -9.26 0.05
N LEU A 169 -17.29 -8.74 1.23
CA LEU A 169 -16.29 -8.23 2.17
C LEU A 169 -15.33 -9.34 2.62
N ILE A 170 -15.83 -10.56 2.88
CA ILE A 170 -15.01 -11.72 3.27
C ILE A 170 -14.08 -12.16 2.13
N GLU A 171 -14.60 -12.26 0.89
CA GLU A 171 -13.80 -12.54 -0.30
C GLU A 171 -12.71 -11.49 -0.49
N GLY A 172 -13.07 -10.21 -0.38
CA GLY A 172 -12.16 -9.08 -0.39
C GLY A 172 -11.05 -9.20 0.64
N CYS A 173 -11.39 -9.61 1.87
CA CYS A 173 -10.41 -9.87 2.93
C CYS A 173 -9.43 -10.96 2.51
N LEU A 174 -9.90 -12.06 1.92
CA LEU A 174 -9.05 -13.15 1.46
C LEU A 174 -8.11 -12.70 0.33
N VAL A 175 -8.62 -11.96 -0.66
CA VAL A 175 -7.83 -11.46 -1.79
C VAL A 175 -6.77 -10.46 -1.32
N ALA A 176 -7.17 -9.45 -0.54
CA ALA A 176 -6.27 -8.46 0.01
C ALA A 176 -5.24 -9.11 0.96
N GLY A 177 -5.70 -10.03 1.81
CA GLY A 177 -4.87 -10.82 2.69
C GLY A 177 -3.81 -11.58 1.92
N ARG A 178 -4.18 -12.28 0.84
CA ARG A 178 -3.26 -13.04 -0.01
C ARG A 178 -2.22 -12.15 -0.67
N ALA A 179 -2.63 -10.98 -1.17
CA ALA A 179 -1.73 -10.01 -1.80
C ALA A 179 -0.65 -9.49 -0.82
N MET A 180 -1.03 -9.32 0.45
CA MET A 180 -0.16 -8.81 1.51
C MET A 180 0.44 -9.90 2.41
N ASN A 181 0.20 -11.17 2.05
CA ASN A 181 0.59 -12.35 2.81
C ASN A 181 0.18 -12.30 4.30
N ALA A 182 -1.01 -11.76 4.57
CA ALA A 182 -1.61 -11.75 5.90
C ALA A 182 -2.01 -13.16 6.33
N THR A 183 -1.93 -13.51 7.61
CA THR A 183 -2.45 -14.80 8.11
C THR A 183 -3.88 -14.67 8.62
N ALA A 184 -4.30 -13.45 8.95
CA ALA A 184 -5.65 -13.18 9.40
C ALA A 184 -6.12 -11.76 9.04
N ALA A 185 -7.43 -11.60 8.96
CA ALA A 185 -8.12 -10.32 8.91
C ALA A 185 -8.91 -10.06 10.21
N TYR A 186 -8.78 -8.86 10.75
CA TYR A 186 -9.58 -8.37 11.88
C TYR A 186 -10.52 -7.28 11.39
N ILE A 187 -11.83 -7.53 11.46
CA ILE A 187 -12.86 -6.54 11.11
C ILE A 187 -13.29 -5.85 12.39
N TYR A 188 -12.88 -4.61 12.58
CA TYR A 188 -13.27 -3.78 13.72
C TYR A 188 -14.56 -3.04 13.37
N ILE A 189 -15.66 -3.42 14.02
CA ILE A 189 -16.98 -2.84 13.78
C ILE A 189 -17.43 -2.02 14.98
N ARG A 190 -18.05 -0.87 14.74
CA ARG A 190 -18.55 0.00 15.80
C ARG A 190 -19.56 -0.70 16.72
N GLY A 191 -19.59 -0.30 17.99
CA GLY A 191 -20.42 -0.93 19.02
C GLY A 191 -21.92 -0.88 18.73
N GLU A 192 -22.39 0.19 18.09
CA GLU A 192 -23.81 0.40 17.74
C GLU A 192 -24.30 -0.57 16.64
N PHE A 193 -23.40 -1.14 15.85
CA PHE A 193 -23.71 -2.02 14.73
C PHE A 193 -23.83 -3.49 15.19
N TYR A 194 -24.74 -3.75 16.13
CA TYR A 194 -24.98 -5.09 16.65
C TYR A 194 -25.51 -6.05 15.57
N HIS A 195 -26.49 -5.59 14.79
CA HIS A 195 -27.14 -6.42 13.78
C HIS A 195 -26.16 -6.77 12.65
N GLU A 196 -25.40 -5.80 12.19
CA GLU A 196 -24.40 -5.94 11.13
C GLU A 196 -23.27 -6.87 11.57
N ALA A 197 -22.81 -6.77 12.82
CA ALA A 197 -21.83 -7.71 13.37
C ALA A 197 -22.37 -9.16 13.38
N ALA A 198 -23.65 -9.35 13.71
CA ALA A 198 -24.28 -10.68 13.73
C ALA A 198 -24.43 -11.26 12.31
N VAL A 199 -24.81 -10.44 11.33
CA VAL A 199 -24.89 -10.83 9.91
C VAL A 199 -23.51 -11.22 9.40
N LEU A 200 -22.50 -10.39 9.66
CA LEU A 200 -21.12 -10.65 9.25
C LEU A 200 -20.56 -11.91 9.91
N GLN A 201 -20.81 -12.13 11.21
CA GLN A 201 -20.39 -13.35 11.89
C GLN A 201 -21.08 -14.60 11.32
N THR A 202 -22.34 -14.49 10.91
CA THR A 202 -23.06 -15.59 10.25
C THR A 202 -22.41 -15.93 8.91
N ALA A 203 -22.13 -14.92 8.08
CA ALA A 203 -21.45 -15.11 6.80
C ALA A 203 -20.03 -15.69 6.96
N ILE A 204 -19.28 -15.24 7.98
CA ILE A 204 -17.96 -15.82 8.31
C ILE A 204 -18.12 -17.31 8.67
N ASN A 205 -19.09 -17.66 9.51
CA ASN A 205 -19.32 -19.05 9.90
C ASN A 205 -19.70 -19.94 8.69
N GLU A 206 -20.51 -19.41 7.76
CA GLU A 206 -20.84 -20.07 6.49
C GLU A 206 -19.57 -20.30 5.65
N ALA A 207 -18.74 -19.27 5.48
CA ALA A 207 -17.50 -19.37 4.72
C ALA A 207 -16.49 -20.35 5.33
N TYR A 208 -16.39 -20.42 6.67
CA TYR A 208 -15.59 -21.41 7.37
C TYR A 208 -16.13 -22.83 7.16
N LYS A 209 -17.45 -23.01 7.23
CA LYS A 209 -18.10 -24.32 7.04
C LYS A 209 -17.84 -24.88 5.64
N ASP A 210 -17.83 -24.01 4.64
CA ASP A 210 -17.59 -24.37 3.24
C ASP A 210 -16.08 -24.45 2.91
N GLY A 211 -15.20 -24.19 3.87
CA GLY A 211 -13.74 -24.23 3.69
C GLY A 211 -13.18 -23.12 2.78
N LEU A 212 -13.94 -22.03 2.61
CA LEU A 212 -13.54 -20.87 1.81
C LEU A 212 -12.51 -20.00 2.57
N ILE A 213 -12.58 -20.00 3.90
CA ILE A 213 -11.63 -19.36 4.80
C ILE A 213 -11.22 -20.36 5.90
N GLY A 214 -10.17 -20.03 6.64
CA GLY A 214 -9.54 -20.88 7.65
C GLY A 214 -8.32 -21.60 7.10
N LYS A 215 -8.09 -22.84 7.55
CA LYS A 215 -6.98 -23.66 7.07
C LYS A 215 -7.17 -24.02 5.61
N ASN A 216 -6.12 -23.84 4.82
CA ASN A 216 -6.12 -24.13 3.39
C ASN A 216 -7.33 -23.50 2.68
N ALA A 217 -7.51 -22.19 2.87
CA ALA A 217 -8.63 -21.41 2.34
C ALA A 217 -8.81 -21.66 0.83
N CYS A 218 -10.01 -22.06 0.43
CA CYS A 218 -10.36 -22.44 -0.95
C CYS A 218 -9.47 -23.55 -1.57
N GLY A 219 -8.82 -24.38 -0.76
CA GLY A 219 -7.90 -25.43 -1.24
C GLY A 219 -6.59 -24.90 -1.85
N SER A 220 -6.23 -23.64 -1.58
CA SER A 220 -5.12 -22.93 -2.22
C SER A 220 -3.72 -23.18 -1.62
N GLY A 221 -3.65 -23.85 -0.49
CA GLY A 221 -2.45 -24.04 0.34
C GLY A 221 -2.14 -22.86 1.27
N TYR A 222 -3.05 -21.89 1.38
CA TYR A 222 -2.90 -20.67 2.16
C TYR A 222 -3.90 -20.63 3.31
N ASP A 223 -3.40 -20.47 4.54
CA ASP A 223 -4.22 -20.34 5.74
C ASP A 223 -4.63 -18.88 5.95
N PHE A 224 -5.93 -18.62 6.13
CA PHE A 224 -6.45 -17.28 6.31
C PHE A 224 -7.69 -17.23 7.20
N ASP A 225 -7.53 -16.66 8.40
CA ASP A 225 -8.64 -16.51 9.36
C ASP A 225 -9.29 -15.12 9.30
N VAL A 226 -10.59 -15.04 9.60
CA VAL A 226 -11.32 -13.77 9.68
C VAL A 226 -12.01 -13.64 11.04
N TYR A 227 -11.72 -12.55 11.74
CA TYR A 227 -12.23 -12.27 13.08
C TYR A 227 -13.04 -10.97 13.10
N VAL A 228 -14.20 -10.99 13.74
CA VAL A 228 -14.98 -9.76 14.02
C VAL A 228 -14.68 -9.31 15.44
N HIS A 229 -14.35 -8.03 15.59
CA HIS A 229 -14.18 -7.39 16.89
C HIS A 229 -15.11 -6.18 16.99
N ARG A 230 -15.94 -6.13 18.04
CA ARG A 230 -16.87 -5.03 18.27
C ARG A 230 -16.24 -3.98 19.18
N GLY A 231 -16.24 -2.73 18.72
CA GLY A 231 -15.92 -1.57 19.53
C GLY A 231 -17.02 -1.23 20.55
N ALA A 232 -16.84 -0.11 21.25
CA ALA A 232 -17.72 0.35 22.33
C ALA A 232 -18.21 1.81 22.17
N GLY A 233 -18.34 2.29 20.93
CA GLY A 233 -18.95 3.61 20.65
C GLY A 233 -18.01 4.80 20.79
N ALA A 234 -16.82 4.72 20.20
CA ALA A 234 -15.82 5.78 20.22
C ALA A 234 -15.41 6.20 18.80
N TYR A 235 -15.87 7.38 18.35
CA TYR A 235 -15.58 7.91 17.01
C TYR A 235 -14.08 7.98 16.66
N VAL A 236 -13.23 8.24 17.66
CA VAL A 236 -11.77 8.27 17.46
C VAL A 236 -11.21 6.92 16.99
N CYS A 237 -11.88 5.80 17.30
CA CYS A 237 -11.48 4.48 16.82
C CYS A 237 -11.70 4.28 15.32
N GLY A 238 -12.31 5.22 14.61
CA GLY A 238 -12.29 5.27 13.14
C GLY A 238 -10.96 5.73 12.57
N GLU A 239 -10.07 6.31 13.38
CA GLU A 239 -8.69 6.60 12.99
C GLU A 239 -7.85 5.32 13.06
N GLU A 240 -7.06 5.08 12.00
CA GLU A 240 -6.26 3.88 11.76
C GLU A 240 -5.48 3.38 12.99
N THR A 241 -4.68 4.24 13.63
CA THR A 241 -3.82 3.82 14.73
C THR A 241 -4.56 3.68 16.05
N SER A 242 -5.61 4.48 16.25
CA SER A 242 -6.51 4.40 17.40
C SER A 242 -7.32 3.11 17.39
N LEU A 243 -7.73 2.68 16.20
CA LEU A 243 -8.41 1.41 15.97
C LEU A 243 -7.53 0.24 16.42
N ILE A 244 -6.25 0.23 16.00
CA ILE A 244 -5.29 -0.81 16.39
C ILE A 244 -5.13 -0.85 17.92
N GLU A 245 -4.98 0.31 18.58
CA GLU A 245 -4.90 0.36 20.05
C GLU A 245 -6.16 -0.19 20.72
N SER A 246 -7.35 0.14 20.19
CA SER A 246 -8.62 -0.38 20.69
C SER A 246 -8.74 -1.89 20.51
N LEU A 247 -8.31 -2.44 19.38
CA LEU A 247 -8.26 -3.89 19.12
C LEU A 247 -7.35 -4.62 20.11
N GLU A 248 -6.26 -4.00 20.52
CA GLU A 248 -5.33 -4.53 21.52
C GLU A 248 -5.84 -4.41 22.97
N GLY A 249 -7.03 -3.86 23.18
CA GLY A 249 -7.62 -3.63 24.50
C GLY A 249 -7.04 -2.42 25.24
N LYS A 250 -6.29 -1.56 24.55
CA LYS A 250 -5.79 -0.29 25.09
C LYS A 250 -6.80 0.82 24.83
N PRO A 251 -6.68 1.98 25.52
CA PRO A 251 -7.47 3.14 25.15
C PRO A 251 -7.19 3.52 23.68
N GLY A 252 -8.24 3.75 22.88
CA GLY A 252 -8.16 4.13 21.46
C GLY A 252 -7.60 5.54 21.23
N LYS A 253 -6.38 5.79 21.71
CA LYS A 253 -5.62 7.01 21.50
C LYS A 253 -4.67 6.78 20.32
N PRO A 254 -4.55 7.72 19.37
CA PRO A 254 -3.67 7.54 18.21
C PRO A 254 -2.22 7.26 18.63
N ARG A 255 -1.55 6.37 17.90
CA ARG A 255 -0.12 6.13 18.06
C ARG A 255 0.67 7.29 17.48
N LEU A 256 1.77 7.65 18.12
CA LEU A 256 2.76 8.53 17.52
C LEU A 256 3.45 7.80 16.36
N LYS A 257 3.41 8.41 15.17
CA LYS A 257 4.20 7.98 14.02
C LYS A 257 5.54 8.76 14.04
N PRO A 258 6.72 8.11 13.90
CA PRO A 258 6.98 6.67 13.73
C PRO A 258 6.94 5.87 15.07
N PRO A 259 6.76 4.52 15.03
CA PRO A 259 6.72 3.64 13.84
C PRO A 259 5.35 3.56 13.15
N PHE A 260 5.35 3.22 11.85
CA PHE A 260 4.13 3.05 11.05
C PHE A 260 3.51 1.64 11.20
N PRO A 261 2.18 1.48 11.04
CA PRO A 261 1.49 0.19 11.19
C PRO A 261 2.02 -0.93 10.28
N ALA A 262 2.43 -0.60 9.06
CA ALA A 262 2.98 -1.56 8.11
C ALA A 262 4.28 -2.24 8.61
N ALA A 263 5.00 -1.61 9.54
CA ALA A 263 6.15 -2.22 10.20
C ALA A 263 5.78 -2.76 11.59
N VAL A 264 5.07 -1.97 12.40
CA VAL A 264 4.68 -2.30 13.78
C VAL A 264 3.21 -1.90 14.00
N GLY A 265 2.31 -2.81 13.64
CA GLY A 265 0.87 -2.64 13.72
C GLY A 265 0.25 -3.42 14.87
N LEU A 266 -0.79 -4.19 14.56
CA LEU A 266 -1.56 -4.99 15.51
C LEU A 266 -0.67 -6.04 16.18
N PHE A 267 -0.68 -6.06 17.52
CA PHE A 267 0.16 -6.93 18.36
C PHE A 267 1.66 -6.82 18.06
N GLY A 268 2.12 -5.66 17.59
CA GLY A 268 3.52 -5.43 17.21
C GLY A 268 3.95 -6.16 15.92
N CYS A 269 2.98 -6.65 15.14
CA CYS A 269 3.18 -7.34 13.87
C CYS A 269 2.87 -6.41 12.68
N PRO A 270 3.49 -6.60 11.51
CA PRO A 270 3.18 -5.82 10.31
C PRO A 270 1.68 -5.89 10.00
N SER A 271 1.02 -4.73 9.91
CA SER A 271 -0.42 -4.66 9.65
C SER A 271 -0.79 -3.53 8.70
N THR A 272 -1.83 -3.74 7.92
CA THR A 272 -2.44 -2.71 7.07
C THR A 272 -3.88 -2.51 7.47
N VAL A 273 -4.29 -1.25 7.62
CA VAL A 273 -5.69 -0.89 7.86
C VAL A 273 -6.33 -0.39 6.57
N ALA A 274 -7.48 -0.93 6.21
CA ALA A 274 -8.26 -0.51 5.04
C ALA A 274 -9.75 -0.35 5.40
N ASN A 275 -10.47 0.55 4.74
CA ASN A 275 -11.91 0.72 4.95
C ASN A 275 -12.70 -0.43 4.27
N VAL A 276 -13.91 -0.70 4.78
CA VAL A 276 -14.82 -1.73 4.25
C VAL A 276 -15.02 -1.60 2.73
N GLU A 277 -15.33 -0.41 2.22
CA GLU A 277 -15.57 -0.16 0.78
C GLU A 277 -14.33 -0.41 -0.09
N THR A 278 -13.12 -0.32 0.48
CA THR A 278 -11.89 -0.61 -0.28
C THR A 278 -11.65 -2.12 -0.39
N ILE A 279 -12.15 -2.90 0.57
CA ILE A 279 -11.93 -4.34 0.63
C ILE A 279 -13.05 -5.09 -0.10
N ALA A 280 -14.31 -4.69 0.06
CA ALA A 280 -15.47 -5.29 -0.57
C ALA A 280 -15.60 -4.93 -2.06
#